data_AF-A0A3M1P3E4-F1
#
_entry.id   AF-A0A3M1P3E4-F1
#
_cell.length_a   1.000
_cell.length_b   1.000
_cell.length_c   1.000
_cell.angle_alpha   90.00
_cell.angle_beta   90.00
_cell.angle_gamma   90.00
#
_symmetry.space_group_name_H-M   'P 1'
#
loop_
_entity.id
_entity.type
_entity.pdbx_description
1 polymer ?
#
loop_
_entity_poly.entity_id
_entity_poly.type
_entity_poly.pdbx_seq_one_letter_code
_entity_poly.pdbx_strand_id
1 'polypeptide(L)'
;MHTPVPERSPGTTDTPYIPPTTTLPEITVKALVLGFLLSAILAGANAYLGLKVGMTVSASIPAAVISMAVLRFFREQNILENNIVQTAASAGESVAAGVIFTLPALVMLHYWSDFAFLPTMAIALCGGVLGVLFTIPLRRALILEANLLFPEGVATGEVLKAGTEGGEGARYIALAGVAGAVLKLFQTGFKLVAGKASGALTAGGAIFGFGSELGVALLGVGYIVGLNIAILVFAGGLISWLFGIPLFTVLADPETLAAVTGGATGYAAAEEIWSAEIRYMGVGAMATGGLWALLALIKPIRDGVRSSLEAVRAARRGEA
;
A
#
# COMPACT_ATOMS: atom_id res chain seq x y z
N MET A 1 7.48 25.11 6.29
CA MET A 1 8.80 24.55 6.67
C MET A 1 9.05 23.35 5.79
N HIS A 2 9.86 23.50 4.75
CA HIS A 2 10.32 22.38 3.92
C HIS A 2 11.28 21.56 4.79
N THR A 3 10.83 20.44 5.35
CA THR A 3 11.78 19.44 5.84
C THR A 3 12.52 18.89 4.63
N PRO A 4 13.87 18.96 4.60
CA PRO A 4 14.62 18.34 3.53
C PRO A 4 14.30 16.84 3.55
N VAL A 5 13.89 16.31 2.39
CA VAL A 5 13.79 14.87 2.15
C VAL A 5 15.17 14.28 2.52
N PRO A 6 15.26 13.12 3.19
CA PRO A 6 16.56 12.50 3.45
C PRO A 6 17.29 12.30 2.11
N GLU A 7 18.28 13.14 1.84
CA GLU A 7 19.10 13.03 0.65
C GLU A 7 19.91 11.74 0.76
N ARG A 8 19.92 10.97 -0.33
CA ARG A 8 20.78 9.81 -0.49
C ARG A 8 22.22 10.24 -0.23
N SER A 9 22.89 9.64 0.76
CA SER A 9 24.26 9.99 1.12
C SER A 9 25.15 9.96 -0.14
N PRO A 10 25.82 11.07 -0.51
CA PRO A 10 26.67 11.13 -1.68
C PRO A 10 27.95 10.32 -1.41
N GLY A 11 27.94 9.01 -1.67
CA GLY A 11 29.12 8.18 -1.45
C GLY A 11 28.97 6.67 -1.62
N THR A 12 27.76 6.10 -1.62
CA THR A 12 27.61 4.67 -1.91
C THR A 12 27.61 4.45 -3.42
N THR A 13 28.73 3.98 -3.95
CA THR A 13 28.77 3.33 -5.26
C THR A 13 27.90 2.09 -5.18
N ASP A 14 26.64 2.20 -5.59
CA ASP A 14 25.71 1.07 -5.69
C ASP A 14 26.21 0.14 -6.81
N THR A 15 27.15 -0.72 -6.46
CA THR A 15 27.51 -1.87 -7.30
C THR A 15 26.29 -2.79 -7.34
N PRO A 16 25.72 -3.04 -8.53
CA PRO A 16 24.58 -3.96 -8.66
C PRO A 16 24.93 -5.33 -8.08
N TYR A 17 24.00 -5.92 -7.33
CA TYR A 17 24.19 -7.26 -6.72
C TYR A 17 24.55 -8.32 -7.77
N ILE A 18 23.95 -8.21 -8.97
CA ILE A 18 24.38 -8.95 -10.15
C ILE A 18 25.01 -7.96 -11.14
N PRO A 19 26.28 -8.15 -11.54
CA PRO A 19 26.94 -7.29 -12.51
C PRO A 19 26.20 -7.29 -13.86
N PRO A 20 26.15 -6.15 -14.58
CA PRO A 20 25.54 -6.07 -15.92
C PRO A 20 26.16 -7.00 -16.97
N THR A 21 27.37 -7.50 -16.71
CA THR A 21 28.09 -8.45 -17.56
C THR A 21 27.60 -9.90 -17.40
N THR A 22 26.80 -10.19 -16.36
CA THR A 22 26.28 -11.53 -16.08
C THR A 22 24.88 -11.67 -16.66
N THR A 23 24.67 -12.65 -17.54
CA THR A 23 23.36 -12.96 -18.11
C THR A 23 22.76 -14.17 -17.39
N LEU A 24 21.68 -13.96 -16.65
CA LEU A 24 20.88 -15.02 -16.04
C LEU A 24 19.48 -15.00 -16.66
N PRO A 25 18.79 -16.16 -16.75
CA PRO A 25 17.41 -16.18 -17.22
C PRO A 25 16.52 -15.39 -16.27
N GLU A 26 15.87 -14.32 -16.73
CA GLU A 26 14.97 -13.50 -15.90
C GLU A 26 13.50 -13.86 -16.16
N ILE A 27 13.11 -13.91 -17.43
CA ILE A 27 11.74 -14.21 -17.86
C ILE A 27 11.70 -15.67 -18.30
N THR A 28 11.23 -16.54 -17.41
CA THR A 28 11.02 -17.96 -17.69
C THR A 28 9.56 -18.36 -17.54
N VAL A 29 9.16 -19.48 -18.14
CA VAL A 29 7.77 -19.96 -18.09
C VAL A 29 7.32 -20.15 -16.64
N LYS A 30 8.18 -20.73 -15.79
CA LYS A 30 7.88 -20.91 -14.36
C LYS A 30 7.71 -19.57 -13.62
N ALA A 31 8.53 -18.56 -13.93
CA ALA A 31 8.41 -17.22 -13.34
C ALA A 31 7.12 -16.51 -13.80
N LEU A 32 6.75 -16.65 -15.08
CA LEU A 32 5.51 -16.09 -15.62
C LEU A 32 4.27 -16.73 -15.00
N VAL A 33 4.22 -18.06 -14.93
CA VAL A 33 3.10 -18.79 -14.34
C VAL A 33 2.98 -18.49 -12.85
N LEU A 34 4.08 -18.53 -12.10
CA LEU A 34 4.08 -18.22 -10.68
C LEU A 34 3.71 -16.76 -10.41
N GLY A 35 4.25 -15.82 -11.20
CA GLY A 35 3.91 -14.41 -11.15
C GLY A 35 2.42 -14.17 -11.39
N PHE A 36 1.83 -14.79 -12.40
CA PHE A 36 0.39 -14.70 -12.67
C PHE A 36 -0.46 -15.20 -11.49
N LEU A 37 -0.13 -16.38 -10.95
CA LEU A 37 -0.87 -16.97 -9.83
C LEU A 37 -0.76 -16.12 -8.56
N LEU A 38 0.45 -15.68 -8.21
CA LEU A 38 0.65 -14.82 -7.04
C LEU A 38 0.00 -13.45 -7.24
N SER A 39 0.06 -12.89 -8.44
CA SER A 39 -0.63 -11.65 -8.79
C SER A 39 -2.13 -11.76 -8.55
N ALA A 40 -2.79 -12.82 -9.04
CA ALA A 40 -4.21 -13.04 -8.82
C ALA A 40 -4.58 -13.21 -7.34
N ILE A 41 -3.82 -14.01 -6.59
CA ILE A 41 -4.07 -14.29 -5.17
C ILE A 41 -3.86 -13.03 -4.32
N LEU A 42 -2.73 -12.35 -4.49
CA LEU A 42 -2.36 -11.17 -3.71
C LEU A 42 -3.19 -9.96 -4.08
N ALA A 43 -3.58 -9.80 -5.36
CA ALA A 43 -4.55 -8.79 -5.78
C ALA A 43 -5.91 -9.00 -5.09
N GLY A 44 -6.39 -10.25 -5.01
CA GLY A 44 -7.63 -10.57 -4.29
C GLY A 44 -7.54 -10.27 -2.79
N ALA A 45 -6.42 -10.65 -2.16
CA ALA A 45 -6.17 -10.36 -0.75
C ALA A 45 -6.11 -8.84 -0.47
N ASN A 46 -5.43 -8.09 -1.34
CA ASN A 46 -5.35 -6.63 -1.24
C ASN A 46 -6.65 -5.93 -1.56
N ALA A 47 -7.48 -6.47 -2.47
CA ALA A 47 -8.81 -5.96 -2.70
C ALA A 47 -9.68 -6.10 -1.45
N TYR A 48 -9.64 -7.27 -0.79
CA TYR A 48 -10.34 -7.48 0.47
C TYR A 48 -9.84 -6.53 1.58
N LEU A 49 -8.53 -6.45 1.79
CA LEU A 49 -7.94 -5.59 2.82
C LEU A 49 -8.22 -4.11 2.55
N GLY A 50 -8.10 -3.66 1.30
CA GLY A 50 -8.36 -2.28 0.93
C GLY A 50 -9.82 -1.88 1.08
N LEU A 51 -10.76 -2.76 0.73
CA LEU A 51 -12.19 -2.51 0.97
C LEU A 51 -12.56 -2.52 2.45
N LYS A 52 -11.89 -3.35 3.26
CA LYS A 52 -12.18 -3.49 4.69
C LYS A 52 -11.54 -2.40 5.55
N VAL A 53 -10.27 -2.09 5.29
CA VAL A 53 -9.42 -1.23 6.14
C VAL A 53 -9.21 0.15 5.49
N GLY A 54 -9.51 0.31 4.20
CA GLY A 54 -9.28 1.56 3.48
C GLY A 54 -7.82 1.81 3.09
N MET A 55 -6.95 0.82 3.28
CA MET A 55 -5.52 0.87 2.93
C MET A 55 -5.09 -0.45 2.30
N THR A 56 -4.15 -0.39 1.35
CA THR A 56 -3.51 -1.59 0.76
C THR A 56 -2.22 -1.92 1.50
N VAL A 57 -1.80 -3.18 1.40
CA VAL A 57 -0.53 -3.64 1.95
C VAL A 57 0.34 -4.14 0.80
N SER A 58 1.60 -3.72 0.79
CA SER A 58 2.57 -4.16 -0.21
C SER A 58 2.56 -5.69 -0.38
N ALA A 59 2.24 -6.12 -1.60
CA ALA A 59 2.32 -7.50 -2.05
C ALA A 59 3.76 -7.92 -2.37
N SER A 60 4.67 -6.96 -2.53
CA SER A 60 6.04 -7.16 -3.00
C SER A 60 6.85 -8.12 -2.12
N ILE A 61 6.91 -7.84 -0.82
CA ILE A 61 7.71 -8.62 0.13
C ILE A 61 7.16 -10.05 0.28
N PRO A 62 5.85 -10.25 0.55
CA PRO A 62 5.28 -11.59 0.62
C PRO A 62 5.44 -12.37 -0.70
N ALA A 63 5.26 -11.71 -1.84
CA ALA A 63 5.44 -12.34 -3.15
C ALA A 63 6.87 -12.84 -3.34
N ALA A 64 7.87 -12.02 -2.99
CA ALA A 64 9.28 -12.43 -3.06
C ALA A 64 9.54 -13.67 -2.18
N VAL A 65 9.04 -13.69 -0.95
CA VAL A 65 9.21 -14.82 -0.02
C VAL A 65 8.57 -16.09 -0.54
N ILE A 66 7.31 -16.02 -0.98
CA ILE A 66 6.58 -17.17 -1.50
C ILE A 66 7.25 -17.68 -2.80
N SER A 67 7.64 -16.74 -3.67
CA SER A 67 8.36 -17.04 -4.90
C SER A 67 9.67 -17.77 -4.62
N MET A 68 10.45 -17.35 -3.62
CA MET A 68 11.69 -18.03 -3.21
C MET A 68 11.40 -19.45 -2.74
N ALA A 69 10.37 -19.63 -1.91
CA ALA A 69 9.99 -20.94 -1.40
C ALA A 69 9.55 -21.90 -2.52
N VAL A 70 8.80 -21.42 -3.50
CA VAL A 70 8.29 -22.23 -4.62
C VAL A 70 9.39 -22.50 -5.67
N LEU A 71 10.16 -21.47 -6.06
CA LEU A 71 11.21 -21.62 -7.06
C LEU A 71 12.36 -22.53 -6.59
N ARG A 72 12.53 -22.71 -5.27
CA ARG A 72 13.51 -23.64 -4.69
C ARG A 72 13.24 -25.11 -5.05
N PHE A 73 12.03 -25.47 -5.47
CA PHE A 73 11.73 -26.83 -5.95
C PHE A 73 12.19 -27.07 -7.39
N PHE A 74 12.60 -26.03 -8.12
CA PHE A 74 13.16 -26.13 -9.45
C PHE A 74 14.70 -26.21 -9.37
N ARG A 75 15.33 -26.97 -10.27
CA ARG A 75 16.79 -27.22 -10.25
C ARG A 75 17.62 -26.00 -10.66
N GLU A 76 17.03 -25.12 -11.45
CA GLU A 76 17.62 -23.87 -11.89
C GLU A 76 16.74 -22.76 -11.35
N GLN A 77 17.28 -21.91 -10.49
CA GLN A 77 16.55 -20.87 -9.80
C GLN A 77 17.52 -19.72 -9.59
N ASN A 78 17.07 -18.50 -9.86
CA ASN A 78 17.90 -17.33 -9.65
C ASN A 78 17.07 -16.15 -9.11
N ILE A 79 17.78 -15.18 -8.56
CA ILE A 79 17.20 -13.99 -7.94
C ILE A 79 16.45 -13.10 -8.96
N LEU A 80 16.85 -13.10 -10.24
CA LEU A 80 16.19 -12.30 -11.28
C LEU A 80 14.82 -12.88 -11.67
N GLU A 81 14.68 -14.21 -11.74
CA GLU A 81 13.36 -14.85 -11.91
C GLU A 81 12.42 -14.49 -10.77
N ASN A 82 12.95 -14.45 -9.55
CA ASN A 82 12.19 -14.07 -8.39
C ASN A 82 11.75 -12.60 -8.42
N ASN A 83 12.65 -11.72 -8.85
CA ASN A 83 12.36 -10.31 -9.07
C ASN A 83 11.23 -10.12 -10.11
N ILE A 84 11.21 -10.91 -11.19
CA ILE A 84 10.10 -10.89 -12.16
C ILE A 84 8.78 -11.34 -11.54
N VAL A 85 8.78 -12.42 -10.74
CA VAL A 85 7.58 -12.90 -10.03
C VAL A 85 7.03 -11.84 -9.08
N GLN A 86 7.89 -11.23 -8.26
CA GLN A 86 7.50 -10.16 -7.34
C GLN A 86 7.00 -8.93 -8.09
N THR A 87 7.64 -8.55 -9.20
CA THR A 87 7.20 -7.43 -10.04
C THR A 87 5.80 -7.67 -10.59
N ALA A 88 5.50 -8.89 -11.07
CA ALA A 88 4.17 -9.25 -11.54
C ALA A 88 3.11 -9.21 -10.41
N ALA A 89 3.47 -9.61 -9.20
CA ALA A 89 2.59 -9.52 -8.04
C ALA A 89 2.29 -8.08 -7.62
N SER A 90 3.32 -7.22 -7.57
CA SER A 90 3.18 -5.79 -7.28
C SER A 90 2.36 -5.05 -8.34
N ALA A 91 2.51 -5.42 -9.62
CA ALA A 91 1.67 -4.90 -10.70
C ALA A 91 0.19 -5.27 -10.51
N GLY A 92 -0.09 -6.51 -10.06
CA GLY A 92 -1.45 -6.95 -9.73
C GLY A 92 -2.08 -6.16 -8.59
N GLU A 93 -1.31 -5.90 -7.53
CA GLU A 93 -1.72 -5.02 -6.43
C GLU A 93 -2.06 -3.62 -6.94
N SER A 94 -1.21 -3.03 -7.79
CA SER A 94 -1.42 -1.66 -8.32
C SER A 94 -2.72 -1.55 -9.12
N VAL A 95 -3.04 -2.57 -9.93
CA VAL A 95 -4.31 -2.64 -10.66
C VAL A 95 -5.48 -2.80 -9.69
N ALA A 96 -5.37 -3.69 -8.69
CA ALA A 96 -6.41 -3.89 -7.69
C ALA A 96 -6.70 -2.62 -6.90
N ALA A 97 -5.67 -1.89 -6.48
CA ALA A 97 -5.79 -0.60 -5.79
C ALA A 97 -6.61 0.41 -6.62
N GLY A 98 -6.32 0.53 -7.91
CA GLY A 98 -7.09 1.39 -8.82
C GLY A 98 -8.57 1.02 -8.87
N VAL A 99 -8.88 -0.27 -8.91
CA VAL A 99 -10.25 -0.79 -8.97
C VAL A 99 -11.01 -0.56 -7.66
N ILE A 100 -10.42 -0.91 -6.51
CA ILE A 100 -11.11 -0.84 -5.21
C ILE A 100 -11.33 0.59 -4.70
N PHE A 101 -10.55 1.56 -5.15
CA PHE A 101 -10.76 2.96 -4.76
C PHE A 101 -11.73 3.71 -5.69
N THR A 102 -11.99 3.19 -6.89
CA THR A 102 -12.85 3.88 -7.88
C THR A 102 -14.22 3.24 -8.02
N LEU A 103 -14.32 1.91 -8.13
CA LEU A 103 -15.59 1.26 -8.43
C LEU A 103 -16.60 1.32 -7.28
N PRO A 104 -16.22 1.17 -6.00
CA PRO A 104 -17.18 1.36 -4.90
C PRO A 104 -17.81 2.75 -4.90
N ALA A 105 -17.09 3.78 -5.33
CA ALA A 105 -17.66 5.12 -5.45
C ALA A 105 -18.80 5.18 -6.49
N LEU A 106 -18.69 4.46 -7.61
CA LEU A 106 -19.76 4.37 -8.62
C LEU A 106 -21.01 3.66 -8.07
N VAL A 107 -20.81 2.65 -7.22
CA VAL A 107 -21.92 1.96 -6.53
C VAL A 107 -22.57 2.87 -5.50
N MET A 108 -21.76 3.60 -4.70
CA MET A 108 -22.25 4.56 -3.72
C MET A 108 -23.00 5.74 -4.35
N LEU A 109 -22.61 6.16 -5.56
CA LEU A 109 -23.33 7.19 -6.33
C LEU A 109 -24.59 6.64 -7.05
N HIS A 110 -24.94 5.38 -6.82
CA HIS A 110 -26.06 4.68 -7.48
C HIS A 110 -25.97 4.64 -9.02
N TYR A 111 -24.78 4.85 -9.58
CA TYR A 111 -24.55 4.69 -11.02
C TYR A 111 -24.47 3.21 -11.39
N TRP A 112 -23.87 2.39 -10.52
CA TRP A 112 -23.84 0.93 -10.63
C TRP A 112 -24.63 0.30 -9.48
N SER A 113 -25.39 -0.75 -9.78
CA SER A 113 -26.11 -1.53 -8.77
C SER A 113 -25.25 -2.65 -8.17
N ASP A 114 -24.33 -3.19 -8.97
CA ASP A 114 -23.45 -4.30 -8.64
C ASP A 114 -22.14 -4.22 -9.44
N PHE A 115 -21.16 -5.07 -9.08
CA PHE A 115 -19.90 -5.16 -9.80
C PHE A 115 -20.01 -6.13 -10.98
N ALA A 116 -20.43 -5.60 -12.12
CA ALA A 116 -20.47 -6.40 -13.35
C ALA A 116 -19.05 -6.82 -13.78
N PHE A 117 -18.85 -8.14 -13.99
CA PHE A 117 -17.52 -8.71 -14.28
C PHE A 117 -16.88 -8.12 -15.54
N LEU A 118 -17.61 -8.10 -16.67
CA LEU A 118 -17.04 -7.62 -17.94
C LEU A 118 -16.64 -6.14 -17.91
N PRO A 119 -17.51 -5.20 -17.47
CA PRO A 119 -17.12 -3.80 -17.33
C PRO A 119 -15.96 -3.58 -16.35
N THR A 120 -15.97 -4.27 -15.21
CA THR A 120 -14.89 -4.20 -14.21
C THR A 120 -13.57 -4.68 -14.81
N MET A 121 -13.59 -5.82 -15.49
CA MET A 121 -12.43 -6.37 -16.18
C MET A 121 -11.92 -5.43 -17.27
N ALA A 122 -12.81 -4.83 -18.07
CA ALA A 122 -12.43 -3.89 -19.12
C ALA A 122 -11.76 -2.63 -18.56
N ILE A 123 -12.31 -2.07 -17.48
CA ILE A 123 -11.71 -0.92 -16.77
C ILE A 123 -10.34 -1.28 -16.21
N ALA A 124 -10.24 -2.42 -15.52
CA ALA A 124 -8.98 -2.91 -14.96
C ALA A 124 -7.92 -3.19 -16.03
N LEU A 125 -8.32 -3.77 -17.17
CA LEU A 125 -7.44 -4.06 -18.30
C LEU A 125 -6.93 -2.76 -18.94
N CYS A 126 -7.83 -1.83 -19.26
CA CYS A 126 -7.45 -0.52 -19.81
C CYS A 126 -6.53 0.24 -18.85
N GLY A 127 -6.87 0.28 -17.55
CA GLY A 127 -6.06 0.91 -16.51
C GLY A 127 -4.69 0.27 -16.36
N GLY A 128 -4.62 -1.07 -16.38
CA GLY A 128 -3.36 -1.82 -16.33
C GLY A 128 -2.47 -1.56 -17.52
N VAL A 129 -3.02 -1.59 -18.75
CA VAL A 129 -2.28 -1.27 -19.98
C VAL A 129 -1.76 0.17 -19.95
N LEU A 130 -2.60 1.12 -19.54
CA LEU A 130 -2.16 2.52 -19.39
C LEU A 130 -1.07 2.64 -18.33
N GLY A 131 -1.18 1.96 -17.18
CA GLY A 131 -0.14 1.97 -16.14
C GLY A 131 1.22 1.48 -16.64
N VAL A 132 1.24 0.39 -17.41
CA VAL A 132 2.46 -0.11 -18.05
C VAL A 132 3.07 0.92 -19.01
N LEU A 133 2.24 1.55 -19.85
CA LEU A 133 2.70 2.58 -20.79
C LEU A 133 3.27 3.82 -20.06
N PHE A 134 2.63 4.27 -19.00
CA PHE A 134 3.06 5.44 -18.22
C PHE A 134 4.25 5.16 -17.29
N THR A 135 4.64 3.90 -17.08
CA THR A 135 5.82 3.56 -16.27
C THR A 135 7.10 4.18 -16.82
N ILE A 136 7.24 4.28 -18.15
CA ILE A 136 8.43 4.83 -18.80
C ILE A 136 8.67 6.31 -18.42
N PRO A 137 7.74 7.25 -18.67
CA PRO A 137 7.94 8.65 -18.29
C PRO A 137 7.94 8.84 -16.76
N LEU A 138 7.11 8.09 -16.02
CA LEU A 138 7.05 8.21 -14.56
C LEU A 138 8.33 7.76 -13.88
N ARG A 139 9.01 6.72 -14.40
CA ARG A 139 10.31 6.29 -13.88
C ARG A 139 11.30 7.45 -13.88
N ARG A 140 11.35 8.23 -14.95
CA ARG A 140 12.24 9.38 -15.02
C ARG A 140 11.82 10.48 -14.03
N ALA A 141 10.55 10.86 -14.05
CA ALA A 141 10.03 11.93 -13.19
C ALA A 141 10.21 11.62 -11.69
N LEU A 142 9.93 10.38 -11.27
CA LEU A 142 9.90 9.99 -9.86
C LEU A 142 11.25 9.50 -9.34
N ILE A 143 12.02 8.76 -10.15
CA ILE A 143 13.30 8.16 -9.71
C ILE A 143 14.47 9.10 -10.02
N LEU A 144 14.55 9.66 -11.22
CA LEU A 144 15.73 10.42 -11.64
C LEU A 144 15.63 11.89 -11.26
N GLU A 145 14.48 12.53 -11.49
CA GLU A 145 14.31 13.97 -11.26
C GLU A 145 13.89 14.28 -9.82
N ALA A 146 12.84 13.62 -9.32
CA ALA A 146 12.36 13.82 -7.96
C ALA A 146 13.19 13.06 -6.90
N ASN A 147 14.03 12.10 -7.31
CA ASN A 147 14.91 11.30 -6.45
C ASN A 147 14.20 10.78 -5.17
N LEU A 148 12.98 10.25 -5.34
CA LEU A 148 12.19 9.77 -4.22
C LEU A 148 12.84 8.53 -3.58
N LEU A 149 12.60 8.35 -2.28
CA LEU A 149 13.04 7.16 -1.55
C LEU A 149 12.15 5.97 -1.90
N PHE A 150 12.74 4.77 -2.04
CA PHE A 150 12.03 3.51 -2.34
C PHE A 150 12.20 2.50 -1.20
N PRO A 151 11.69 2.79 0.03
CA PRO A 151 11.93 1.94 1.20
C PRO A 151 11.43 0.50 0.98
N GLU A 152 10.27 0.34 0.34
CA GLU A 152 9.70 -0.97 0.02
C GLU A 152 10.54 -1.76 -0.99
N GLY A 153 11.01 -1.08 -2.05
CA GLY A 153 11.85 -1.70 -3.07
C GLY A 153 13.20 -2.16 -2.50
N VAL A 154 13.80 -1.33 -1.63
CA VAL A 154 15.02 -1.69 -0.89
C VAL A 154 14.77 -2.88 0.03
N ALA A 155 13.70 -2.86 0.82
CA ALA A 155 13.35 -3.97 1.72
C ALA A 155 13.12 -5.27 0.95
N THR A 156 12.43 -5.21 -0.20
CA THR A 156 12.20 -6.37 -1.08
C THR A 156 13.53 -6.89 -1.64
N GLY A 157 14.43 -5.99 -2.06
CA GLY A 157 15.77 -6.35 -2.51
C GLY A 157 16.58 -7.07 -1.45
N GLU A 158 16.58 -6.58 -0.20
CA GLU A 158 17.26 -7.23 0.91
C GLU A 158 16.66 -8.60 1.24
N VAL A 159 15.33 -8.75 1.15
CA VAL A 159 14.65 -10.04 1.30
C VAL A 159 15.09 -11.04 0.23
N LEU A 160 15.18 -10.59 -1.03
CA LEU A 160 15.65 -11.42 -2.15
C LEU A 160 17.11 -11.83 -2.00
N LYS A 161 18.00 -10.92 -1.57
CA LYS A 161 19.41 -11.24 -1.30
C LYS A 161 19.54 -12.24 -0.14
N ALA A 162 18.93 -11.94 1.00
CA ALA A 162 18.97 -12.79 2.19
C ALA A 162 18.37 -14.19 1.95
N GLY A 163 17.35 -14.29 1.11
CA GLY A 163 16.78 -15.59 0.74
C GLY A 163 17.60 -16.35 -0.31
N THR A 164 18.37 -15.66 -1.16
CA THR A 164 19.28 -16.28 -2.15
C THR A 164 20.57 -16.78 -1.51
N GLU A 165 21.17 -16.00 -0.62
CA GLU A 165 22.38 -16.39 0.13
C GLU A 165 22.10 -17.55 1.09
N GLY A 166 20.86 -17.69 1.54
CA GLY A 166 20.44 -18.74 2.47
C GLY A 166 20.95 -18.52 3.90
N GLY A 167 20.84 -19.54 4.75
CA GLY A 167 21.30 -19.45 6.14
C GLY A 167 20.29 -18.78 7.09
N GLU A 168 20.77 -17.92 7.98
CA GLU A 168 19.94 -17.30 9.03
C GLU A 168 18.85 -16.36 8.48
N GLY A 169 19.14 -15.57 7.44
CA GLY A 169 18.19 -14.63 6.86
C GLY A 169 16.93 -15.30 6.34
N ALA A 170 17.08 -16.36 5.53
CA ALA A 170 15.96 -17.17 5.05
C ALA A 170 15.17 -17.84 6.20
N ARG A 171 15.87 -18.26 7.26
CA ARG A 171 15.23 -18.85 8.45
C ARG A 171 14.38 -17.82 9.20
N TYR A 172 14.88 -16.60 9.39
CA TYR A 172 14.11 -15.53 10.05
C TYR A 172 12.87 -15.15 9.25
N ILE A 173 12.99 -15.04 7.92
CA ILE A 173 11.85 -14.80 7.03
C ILE A 173 10.77 -15.89 7.19
N ALA A 174 11.18 -17.16 7.14
CA ALA A 174 10.27 -18.29 7.29
C ALA A 174 9.61 -18.31 8.68
N LEU A 175 10.39 -18.10 9.74
CA LEU A 175 9.91 -18.07 11.12
C LEU A 175 8.92 -16.92 11.35
N ALA A 176 9.23 -15.73 10.85
CA ALA A 176 8.35 -14.57 10.92
C ALA A 176 7.05 -14.78 10.15
N GLY A 177 7.12 -15.38 8.95
CA GLY A 177 5.94 -15.74 8.16
C GLY A 177 5.03 -16.74 8.88
N VAL A 178 5.60 -17.81 9.44
CA VAL A 178 4.85 -18.81 10.22
C VAL A 178 4.26 -18.19 11.49
N ALA A 179 5.05 -17.41 12.24
CA ALA A 179 4.58 -16.75 13.44
C ALA A 179 3.41 -15.79 13.15
N GLY A 180 3.50 -15.00 12.08
CA GLY A 180 2.42 -14.11 11.63
C GLY A 180 1.16 -14.87 11.21
N ALA A 181 1.31 -15.97 10.47
CA ALA A 181 0.19 -16.81 10.04
C ALA A 181 -0.51 -17.48 11.23
N VAL A 182 0.26 -18.04 12.16
CA VAL A 182 -0.25 -18.64 13.41
C VAL A 182 -1.00 -17.60 14.22
N LEU A 183 -0.39 -16.45 14.49
CA LEU A 183 -1.05 -15.39 15.25
C LEU A 183 -2.34 -14.94 14.58
N LYS A 184 -2.38 -14.78 13.25
CA LYS A 184 -3.60 -14.40 12.54
C LYS A 184 -4.68 -15.49 12.60
N LEU A 185 -4.28 -16.76 12.54
CA LEU A 185 -5.19 -17.91 12.71
C LEU A 185 -5.81 -17.92 14.12
N PHE A 186 -5.04 -17.64 15.16
CA PHE A 186 -5.54 -17.54 16.53
C PHE A 186 -6.43 -16.29 16.76
N GLN A 187 -6.11 -15.16 16.15
CA GLN A 187 -6.91 -13.93 16.23
C GLN A 187 -8.24 -14.04 15.45
N THR A 188 -8.20 -14.49 14.20
CA THR A 188 -9.35 -14.42 13.27
C THR A 188 -10.06 -15.77 13.10
N GLY A 189 -9.30 -16.86 13.05
CA GLY A 189 -9.85 -18.21 12.89
C GLY A 189 -10.46 -18.74 14.19
N PHE A 190 -9.64 -18.88 15.23
CA PHE A 190 -10.08 -19.41 16.53
C PHE A 190 -10.68 -18.35 17.47
N LYS A 191 -10.46 -17.06 17.20
CA LYS A 191 -10.90 -15.94 18.04
C LYS A 191 -10.44 -16.02 19.50
N LEU A 192 -9.33 -16.70 19.76
CA LEU A 192 -8.78 -16.93 21.10
C LEU A 192 -7.95 -15.73 21.62
N VAL A 193 -7.44 -14.90 20.70
CA VAL A 193 -6.66 -13.71 21.02
C VAL A 193 -7.46 -12.48 20.62
N ALA A 194 -7.74 -11.59 21.57
CA ALA A 194 -8.39 -10.32 21.30
C ALA A 194 -7.50 -9.47 20.37
N GLY A 195 -7.95 -9.26 19.13
CA GLY A 195 -7.25 -8.42 18.16
C GLY A 195 -7.48 -6.91 18.36
N LYS A 196 -8.41 -6.55 19.24
CA LYS A 196 -8.82 -5.16 19.50
C LYS A 196 -8.91 -4.91 21.01
N ALA A 197 -8.37 -3.79 21.44
CA ALA A 197 -8.58 -3.22 22.76
C ALA A 197 -9.22 -1.86 22.59
N SER A 198 -10.41 -1.66 23.16
CA SER A 198 -11.11 -0.38 23.11
C SER A 198 -11.68 0.02 24.46
N GLY A 199 -11.82 1.32 24.68
CA GLY A 199 -12.40 1.92 25.86
C GLY A 199 -12.82 3.35 25.59
N ALA A 200 -13.71 3.91 26.39
CA ALA A 200 -14.07 5.31 26.29
C ALA A 200 -14.17 5.95 27.67
N LEU A 201 -13.86 7.24 27.71
CA LEU A 201 -14.02 8.10 28.86
C LEU A 201 -14.99 9.21 28.48
N THR A 202 -15.99 9.44 29.32
CA THR A 202 -16.91 10.57 29.16
C THR A 202 -16.56 11.61 30.21
N ALA A 203 -16.24 12.83 29.79
CA ALA A 203 -15.90 13.93 30.67
C ALA A 203 -16.60 15.22 30.21
N GLY A 204 -17.42 15.81 31.09
CA GLY A 204 -18.06 17.11 30.83
C GLY A 204 -19.01 17.17 29.63
N GLY A 205 -19.62 16.05 29.23
CA GLY A 205 -20.46 15.96 28.03
C GLY A 205 -19.70 15.56 26.75
N ALA A 206 -18.38 15.55 26.78
CA ALA A 206 -17.55 15.05 25.68
C ALA A 206 -17.24 13.56 25.83
N ILE A 207 -17.24 12.84 24.70
CA ILE A 207 -16.89 11.41 24.65
C ILE A 207 -15.50 11.26 24.02
N PHE A 208 -14.58 10.69 24.79
CA PHE A 208 -13.23 10.34 24.35
C PHE A 208 -13.15 8.83 24.14
N GLY A 209 -13.05 8.40 22.88
CA GLY A 209 -12.82 6.99 22.54
C GLY A 209 -11.34 6.69 22.38
N PHE A 210 -10.92 5.51 22.82
CA PHE A 210 -9.59 4.96 22.61
C PHE A 210 -9.73 3.54 22.06
N GLY A 211 -9.05 3.24 20.97
CA GLY A 211 -9.07 1.94 20.34
C GLY A 211 -7.69 1.61 19.77
N SER A 212 -7.24 0.39 19.98
CA SER A 212 -6.04 -0.16 19.36
C SER A 212 -6.37 -1.50 18.73
N GLU A 213 -6.09 -1.64 17.44
CA GLU A 213 -6.14 -2.91 16.74
C GLU A 213 -4.72 -3.46 16.59
N LEU A 214 -4.45 -4.60 17.22
CA LEU A 214 -3.17 -5.29 17.14
C LEU A 214 -3.11 -6.10 15.84
N GLY A 215 -2.80 -5.41 14.75
CA GLY A 215 -2.52 -6.03 13.45
C GLY A 215 -1.02 -6.22 13.23
N VAL A 216 -0.55 -7.47 13.17
CA VAL A 216 0.86 -7.78 12.82
C VAL A 216 1.24 -7.19 11.45
N ALA A 217 0.31 -7.21 10.49
CA ALA A 217 0.50 -6.57 9.19
C ALA A 217 0.71 -5.05 9.32
N LEU A 218 -0.11 -4.36 10.12
CA LEU A 218 -0.01 -2.91 10.33
C LEU A 218 1.29 -2.53 11.07
N LEU A 219 1.72 -3.38 12.01
CA LEU A 219 3.00 -3.21 12.70
C LEU A 219 4.19 -3.37 11.74
N GLY A 220 4.14 -4.36 10.85
CA GLY A 220 5.15 -4.55 9.79
C GLY A 220 5.19 -3.37 8.81
N VAL A 221 4.03 -2.89 8.35
CA VAL A 221 3.93 -1.70 7.49
C VAL A 221 4.54 -0.48 8.19
N GLY A 222 4.19 -0.24 9.46
CA GLY A 222 4.76 0.87 10.24
C GLY A 222 6.28 0.81 10.36
N TYR A 223 6.86 -0.39 10.51
CA TYR A 223 8.30 -0.59 10.57
C TYR A 223 9.00 -0.27 9.24
N ILE A 224 8.42 -0.69 8.10
CA ILE A 224 8.98 -0.45 6.76
C ILE A 224 8.92 1.04 6.40
N VAL A 225 7.78 1.67 6.67
CA VAL A 225 7.51 3.05 6.28
C VAL A 225 8.24 4.04 7.22
N GLY A 226 8.49 3.62 8.46
CA GLY A 226 9.27 4.37 9.44
C GLY A 226 8.46 5.40 10.23
N LEU A 227 9.11 5.96 11.26
CA LEU A 227 8.45 6.77 12.28
C LEU A 227 7.89 8.09 11.73
N ASN A 228 8.54 8.69 10.73
CA ASN A 228 8.14 9.98 10.17
C ASN A 228 6.72 9.94 9.60
N ILE A 229 6.39 8.89 8.85
CA ILE A 229 5.06 8.73 8.26
C ILE A 229 4.09 8.16 9.29
N ALA A 230 4.54 7.22 10.13
CA ALA A 230 3.71 6.64 11.19
C ALA A 230 3.18 7.71 12.15
N ILE A 231 3.98 8.70 12.55
CA ILE A 231 3.55 9.83 13.40
C ILE A 231 2.50 10.68 12.68
N LEU A 232 2.63 10.94 11.39
CA LEU A 232 1.65 11.74 10.64
C LEU A 232 0.29 11.03 10.57
N VAL A 233 0.28 9.73 10.29
CA VAL A 233 -0.93 8.90 10.28
C VAL A 233 -1.54 8.86 11.68
N PHE A 234 -0.72 8.66 12.72
CA PHE A 234 -1.16 8.65 14.10
C PHE A 234 -1.72 10.01 14.55
N ALA A 235 -1.08 11.12 14.15
CA ALA A 235 -1.56 12.47 14.43
C ALA A 235 -2.92 12.73 13.77
N GLY A 236 -3.15 12.26 12.54
CA GLY A 236 -4.46 12.30 11.90
C GLY A 236 -5.52 11.56 12.71
N GLY A 237 -5.19 10.34 13.16
CA GLY A 237 -6.05 9.57 14.06
C GLY A 237 -6.35 10.29 15.39
N LEU A 238 -5.33 10.87 16.03
CA LEU A 238 -5.50 11.67 17.25
C LEU A 238 -6.38 12.90 17.00
N ILE A 239 -6.21 13.61 15.89
CA ILE A 239 -7.07 14.76 15.56
C ILE A 239 -8.52 14.32 15.48
N SER A 240 -8.81 13.22 14.78
CA SER A 240 -10.17 12.68 14.66
C SER A 240 -10.74 12.24 16.01
N TRP A 241 -10.00 11.47 16.80
CA TRP A 241 -10.52 10.83 18.03
C TRP A 241 -10.48 11.73 19.26
N LEU A 242 -9.44 12.56 19.42
CA LEU A 242 -9.25 13.42 20.59
C LEU A 242 -9.90 14.80 20.44
N PHE A 243 -10.06 15.29 19.20
CA PHE A 243 -10.64 16.60 18.95
C PHE A 243 -11.94 16.51 18.15
N GLY A 244 -11.96 15.76 17.04
CA GLY A 244 -13.13 15.65 16.17
C GLY A 244 -14.38 15.15 16.90
N ILE A 245 -14.30 13.97 17.53
CA ILE A 245 -15.43 13.37 18.26
C ILE A 245 -15.87 14.26 19.43
N PRO A 246 -14.98 14.69 20.36
CA PRO A 246 -15.37 15.58 21.46
C PRO A 246 -15.99 16.90 21.01
N LEU A 247 -15.42 17.55 20.00
CA LEU A 247 -15.92 18.81 19.48
C LEU A 247 -17.32 18.64 18.90
N PHE A 248 -17.55 17.56 18.16
CA PHE A 248 -18.88 17.23 17.65
C PHE A 248 -19.87 16.97 18.78
N THR A 249 -19.50 16.19 19.80
CA THR A 249 -20.40 15.91 20.95
C THR A 249 -20.80 17.15 21.74
N VAL A 250 -19.96 18.19 21.77
CA VAL A 250 -20.22 19.43 22.52
C VAL A 250 -20.95 20.47 21.69
N LEU A 251 -20.68 20.54 20.38
CA LEU A 251 -21.27 21.55 19.48
C LEU A 251 -22.57 21.09 18.82
N ALA A 252 -22.80 19.79 18.70
CA ALA A 252 -24.01 19.26 18.08
C ALA A 252 -25.22 19.39 19.01
N ASP A 253 -26.37 19.74 18.44
CA ASP A 253 -27.63 19.76 19.18
C ASP A 253 -27.98 18.38 19.74
N PRO A 254 -28.61 18.28 20.92
CA PRO A 254 -28.95 17.00 21.54
C PRO A 254 -29.80 16.07 20.64
N GLU A 255 -30.63 16.64 19.76
CA GLU A 255 -31.42 15.86 18.79
C GLU A 255 -30.56 15.24 17.70
N THR A 256 -29.56 15.97 17.17
CA THR A 256 -28.66 15.45 16.14
C THR A 256 -27.71 14.40 16.73
N LEU A 257 -27.24 14.62 17.96
CA LEU A 257 -26.44 13.65 18.68
C LEU A 257 -27.21 12.35 18.96
N ALA A 258 -28.47 12.44 19.38
CA ALA A 258 -29.33 11.28 19.60
C ALA A 258 -29.64 10.53 18.29
N ALA A 259 -29.82 11.26 17.18
CA ALA A 259 -30.04 10.67 15.87
C ALA A 259 -28.80 9.90 15.36
N VAL A 260 -27.60 10.43 15.58
CA VAL A 260 -26.34 9.80 15.15
C VAL A 260 -25.97 8.62 16.04
N THR A 261 -26.10 8.77 17.36
CA THR A 261 -25.68 7.72 18.31
C THR A 261 -26.71 6.62 18.51
N GLY A 262 -27.97 6.84 18.13
CA GLY A 262 -29.04 5.84 18.29
C GLY A 262 -29.28 5.42 19.75
N GLY A 263 -28.88 6.26 20.72
CA GLY A 263 -28.93 5.93 22.15
C GLY A 263 -27.73 5.11 22.65
N ALA A 264 -26.72 4.85 21.82
CA ALA A 264 -25.46 4.27 22.27
C ALA A 264 -24.75 5.22 23.25
N THR A 265 -23.98 4.64 24.17
CA THR A 265 -23.18 5.40 25.15
C THR A 265 -21.74 4.89 25.20
N GLY A 266 -20.82 5.72 25.67
CA GLY A 266 -19.40 5.37 25.77
C GLY A 266 -18.74 5.14 24.41
N TYR A 267 -18.01 4.04 24.26
CA TYR A 267 -17.19 3.78 23.06
C TYR A 267 -18.04 3.56 21.81
N ALA A 268 -19.19 2.90 21.93
CA ALA A 268 -20.10 2.67 20.81
C ALA A 268 -20.63 4.00 20.24
N ALA A 269 -20.96 4.96 21.10
CA ALA A 269 -21.36 6.31 20.65
C ALA A 269 -20.23 7.03 19.91
N ALA A 270 -19.00 6.93 20.42
CA ALA A 270 -17.83 7.52 19.76
C ALA A 270 -17.58 6.89 18.38
N GLU A 271 -17.78 5.57 18.23
CA GLU A 271 -17.61 4.85 16.97
C GLU A 271 -18.67 5.24 15.93
N GLU A 272 -19.93 5.41 16.35
CA GLU A 272 -21.02 5.88 15.47
C GLU A 272 -20.78 7.32 15.01
N ILE A 273 -20.42 8.23 15.93
CA ILE A 273 -20.07 9.62 15.59
C ILE A 273 -18.87 9.68 14.64
N TRP A 274 -17.86 8.84 14.90
CA TRP A 274 -16.70 8.75 14.02
C TRP A 274 -17.10 8.29 12.61
N SER A 275 -17.91 7.25 12.52
CA SER A 275 -18.34 6.65 11.26
C SER A 275 -19.21 7.61 10.43
N ALA A 276 -20.19 8.26 11.09
CA ALA A 276 -21.18 9.09 10.44
C ALA A 276 -20.66 10.50 10.08
N GLU A 277 -19.79 11.10 10.88
CA GLU A 277 -19.45 12.52 10.74
C GLU A 277 -17.95 12.75 10.58
N ILE A 278 -17.14 12.24 11.52
CA ILE A 278 -15.70 12.56 11.56
C ILE A 278 -14.94 11.90 10.40
N ARG A 279 -15.41 10.75 9.89
CA ARG A 279 -14.80 10.08 8.74
C ARG A 279 -14.74 10.98 7.51
N TYR A 280 -15.75 11.84 7.29
CA TYR A 280 -15.78 12.76 6.15
C TYR A 280 -14.72 13.87 6.25
N MET A 281 -14.35 14.29 7.47
CA MET A 281 -13.21 15.19 7.69
C MET A 281 -11.91 14.56 7.17
N GLY A 282 -11.70 13.27 7.46
CA GLY A 282 -10.58 12.49 6.93
C GLY A 282 -10.60 12.40 5.41
N VAL A 283 -11.77 12.15 4.81
CA VAL A 283 -11.95 12.13 3.34
C VAL A 283 -11.59 13.50 2.73
N GLY A 284 -11.98 14.61 3.35
CA GLY A 284 -11.64 15.96 2.90
C GLY A 284 -10.13 16.24 2.95
N ALA A 285 -9.46 15.80 4.01
CA ALA A 285 -8.01 15.90 4.14
C ALA A 285 -7.30 15.03 3.07
N MET A 286 -7.77 13.81 2.84
CA MET A 286 -7.26 12.93 1.79
C MET A 286 -7.44 13.53 0.39
N ALA A 287 -8.61 14.10 0.09
CA ALA A 287 -8.88 14.74 -1.19
C ALA A 287 -7.96 15.93 -1.44
N THR A 288 -7.75 16.76 -0.42
CA THR A 288 -6.87 17.94 -0.50
C THR A 288 -5.41 17.52 -0.67
N GLY A 289 -4.95 16.52 0.09
CA GLY A 289 -3.61 15.96 -0.04
C GLY A 289 -3.38 15.33 -1.43
N GLY A 290 -4.38 14.60 -1.94
CA GLY A 290 -4.34 14.00 -3.28
C GLY A 290 -4.27 15.05 -4.38
N LEU A 291 -5.11 16.08 -4.32
CA LEU A 291 -5.07 17.20 -5.28
C LEU A 291 -3.73 17.94 -5.21
N TRP A 292 -3.21 18.20 -4.01
CA TRP A 292 -1.90 18.83 -3.84
C TRP A 292 -0.77 17.98 -4.42
N ALA A 293 -0.79 16.66 -4.18
CA ALA A 293 0.18 15.73 -4.74
C ALA A 293 0.14 15.72 -6.27
N LEU A 294 -1.06 15.71 -6.87
CA LEU A 294 -1.23 15.84 -8.32
C LEU A 294 -0.61 17.14 -8.84
N LEU A 295 -0.93 18.27 -8.22
CA LEU A 295 -0.38 19.58 -8.60
C LEU A 295 1.15 19.63 -8.50
N ALA A 296 1.72 19.06 -7.44
CA ALA A 296 3.16 18.98 -7.24
C ALA A 296 3.84 18.10 -8.31
N LEU A 297 3.16 17.05 -8.78
CA LEU A 297 3.68 16.13 -9.80
C LEU A 297 3.56 16.65 -11.23
N ILE A 298 2.75 17.68 -11.51
CA ILE A 298 2.59 18.22 -12.88
C ILE A 298 3.94 18.61 -13.49
N LYS A 299 4.80 19.29 -12.73
CA LYS A 299 6.11 19.75 -13.23
C LYS A 299 7.04 18.57 -13.55
N PRO A 300 7.35 17.64 -12.61
CA PRO A 300 8.14 16.45 -12.91
C PRO A 300 7.59 15.60 -14.06
N ILE A 301 6.26 15.41 -14.12
CA ILE A 301 5.64 14.63 -15.20
C ILE A 301 5.86 15.31 -16.56
N ARG A 302 5.64 16.62 -16.63
CA ARG A 302 5.87 17.39 -17.87
C ARG A 302 7.32 17.29 -18.32
N ASP A 303 8.26 17.42 -17.40
CA ASP A 303 9.69 17.42 -17.71
C ASP A 303 10.14 15.99 -18.12
N GLY A 304 9.66 14.96 -17.42
CA GLY A 304 9.86 13.55 -17.78
C GLY A 304 9.28 13.16 -19.15
N VAL A 305 8.07 13.63 -19.49
CA VAL A 305 7.45 13.41 -20.81
C VAL A 305 8.23 14.14 -21.90
N ARG A 306 8.56 15.43 -21.69
CA ARG A 306 9.31 16.22 -22.65
C ARG A 306 10.63 15.54 -23.01
N SER A 307 11.36 15.09 -22.01
CA SER A 307 12.67 14.52 -22.28
C SER A 307 12.62 13.07 -22.77
N SER A 308 11.55 12.32 -22.47
CA SER A 308 11.27 11.04 -23.16
C SER A 308 11.03 11.26 -24.65
N LEU A 309 10.29 12.31 -25.04
CA LEU A 309 10.07 12.68 -26.43
C LEU A 309 11.37 13.16 -27.12
N GLU A 310 12.21 13.90 -26.41
CA GLU A 310 13.54 14.31 -26.90
C GLU A 310 14.45 13.11 -27.16
N ALA A 311 14.48 12.13 -26.24
CA ALA A 311 15.23 10.88 -26.42
C ALA A 311 14.75 10.08 -27.63
N VAL A 312 13.44 9.95 -27.84
CA VAL A 312 12.87 9.30 -29.03
C VAL A 312 13.23 10.05 -30.31
N ARG A 313 13.24 11.39 -30.28
CA ARG A 313 13.66 12.22 -31.43
C ARG A 313 15.16 12.10 -31.72
N ALA A 314 16.01 11.98 -30.69
CA ALA A 314 17.44 11.76 -30.86
C ALA A 314 17.74 10.38 -31.44
N ALA A 315 17.07 9.33 -30.93
CA ALA A 315 17.18 7.97 -31.47
C ALA A 315 16.74 7.89 -32.94
N ARG A 316 15.66 8.59 -33.32
CA ARG A 316 15.22 8.68 -34.73
C ARG A 316 16.19 9.44 -35.64
N ARG A 317 17.04 10.32 -35.08
CA ARG A 317 18.07 11.07 -35.81
C ARG A 317 19.42 10.33 -35.89
N GLY A 318 19.54 9.16 -35.25
CA GLY A 318 20.78 8.37 -35.24
C GLY A 318 21.88 8.97 -34.35
N GLU A 319 21.52 9.82 -33.39
CA GLU A 319 22.46 10.51 -32.49
C GLU A 319 22.67 9.77 -31.15
N ALA A 320 22.29 8.48 -31.07
CA ALA A 320 22.28 7.69 -29.84
C ALA A 320 23.36 6.60 -29.84
#